data_AF-A0A973IQE7-F1
#
_entry.id   AF-A0A973IQE7-F1
#
_cell.length_a   1.000
_cell.length_b   1.000
_cell.length_c   1.000
_cell.angle_alpha   90.00
_cell.angle_beta   90.00
_cell.angle_gamma   90.00
#
_symmetry.space_group_name_H-M   'P 1'
#
loop_
_entity.id
_entity.type
_entity.pdbx_description
1 polymer ?
#
loop_
_entity_poly.entity_id
_entity_poly.type
_entity_poly.pdbx_seq_one_letter_code
_entity_poly.pdbx_strand_id
1 'polypeptide(L)'
;GQEFGKEVKRITTSSIDMLMSYHWPGNVRELENCIERAVLLASGNSIDSWHLPPTLQMKPAGMQSVSRGKMEALVSAFERDLITDALKDVRGNQSQAARLLGTTKRIIQYKVDKYGIDPRRFRTKVNSRN
;
A
#
# COMPACT_ATOMS: atom_id res chain seq x y z
N GLY A 1 -4.23 -36.33 -4.41
CA GLY A 1 -4.97 -35.14 -3.98
C GLY A 1 -6.32 -35.61 -3.52
N GLN A 2 -6.77 -35.21 -2.33
CA GLN A 2 -8.01 -35.70 -1.73
C GLN A 2 -9.21 -35.36 -2.63
N GLU A 3 -9.96 -36.40 -3.00
CA GLU A 3 -11.15 -36.32 -3.83
C GLU A 3 -12.28 -35.68 -3.02
N PHE A 4 -12.58 -34.41 -3.31
CA PHE A 4 -13.76 -33.76 -2.76
C PHE A 4 -15.00 -34.35 -3.45
N GLY A 5 -15.80 -35.14 -2.72
CA GLY A 5 -17.03 -35.79 -3.20
C GLY A 5 -18.19 -34.85 -3.54
N LYS A 6 -17.90 -33.63 -4.02
CA LYS A 6 -18.87 -32.65 -4.50
C LYS A 6 -18.57 -32.33 -5.96
N GLU A 7 -19.47 -32.69 -6.87
CA GLU A 7 -19.41 -32.22 -8.25
C GLU A 7 -19.78 -30.73 -8.28
N VAL A 8 -18.79 -29.84 -8.37
CA VAL A 8 -19.03 -28.43 -8.71
C VAL A 8 -18.95 -28.30 -10.23
N LYS A 9 -20.10 -28.24 -10.91
CA LYS A 9 -20.16 -28.15 -12.38
C LYS A 9 -20.12 -26.73 -12.91
N ARG A 10 -20.23 -25.71 -12.05
CA ARG A 10 -20.31 -24.31 -12.49
C ARG A 10 -19.56 -23.35 -11.60
N ILE A 11 -18.86 -22.40 -12.20
CA ILE A 11 -18.36 -21.19 -11.53
C ILE A 11 -19.11 -20.01 -12.14
N THR A 12 -19.65 -19.13 -11.31
CA THR A 12 -20.38 -17.96 -11.85
C THR A 12 -19.43 -16.97 -12.51
N THR A 13 -19.92 -16.23 -13.50
CA THR A 13 -19.13 -15.21 -14.20
C THR A 13 -18.56 -14.17 -13.24
N SER A 14 -19.31 -13.80 -12.19
CA SER A 14 -18.81 -12.88 -11.15
C SER A 14 -17.63 -13.46 -10.38
N SER A 15 -17.65 -14.75 -10.07
CA SER A 15 -16.52 -15.41 -9.40
C SER A 15 -15.31 -15.51 -10.32
N ILE A 16 -15.51 -15.80 -11.61
CA ILE A 16 -14.42 -15.84 -12.60
C ILE A 16 -13.76 -14.47 -12.73
N ASP A 17 -14.55 -13.41 -12.84
CA ASP A 17 -14.05 -12.03 -12.93
C ASP A 17 -13.20 -11.65 -11.71
N MET A 18 -13.63 -12.04 -10.51
CA MET A 18 -12.88 -11.85 -9.26
C MET A 18 -11.56 -12.63 -9.24
N LEU A 19 -11.58 -13.89 -9.67
CA LEU A 19 -10.38 -14.74 -9.74
C LEU A 19 -9.38 -14.22 -10.78
N MET A 20 -9.84 -13.68 -11.91
CA MET A 20 -8.98 -13.12 -12.95
C MET A 20 -8.43 -11.73 -12.61
N SER A 21 -9.17 -10.93 -11.84
CA SER A 21 -8.76 -9.56 -11.47
C SER A 21 -7.73 -9.50 -10.34
N TYR A 22 -7.51 -10.60 -9.64
CA TYR A 22 -6.62 -10.65 -8.48
C TYR A 22 -5.18 -11.00 -8.89
N HIS A 23 -4.20 -10.29 -8.33
CA HIS A 23 -2.77 -10.45 -8.72
C HIS A 23 -2.09 -11.70 -8.09
N TRP A 24 -2.78 -12.49 -7.27
CA TRP A 24 -2.26 -13.74 -6.66
C TRP A 24 -0.81 -13.63 -6.15
N PRO A 25 -0.57 -12.95 -5.01
CA PRO A 25 0.78 -12.65 -4.51
C PRO A 25 1.63 -13.91 -4.22
N GLY A 26 1.03 -15.09 -4.02
CA GLY A 26 1.71 -16.35 -3.70
C GLY A 26 1.69 -17.45 -4.78
N ASN A 27 1.50 -17.12 -6.07
CA ASN A 27 1.44 -18.08 -7.20
C ASN A 27 0.21 -19.02 -7.19
N VAL A 28 0.23 -20.03 -8.08
CA VAL A 28 -0.84 -21.02 -8.34
C VAL A 28 -1.32 -21.75 -7.06
N ARG A 29 -0.48 -21.89 -6.03
CA ARG A 29 -0.86 -22.51 -4.75
C ARG A 29 -1.92 -21.71 -3.98
N GLU A 30 -1.90 -20.38 -4.07
CA GLU A 30 -2.95 -19.56 -3.45
C GLU A 30 -4.28 -19.70 -4.19
N LEU A 31 -4.24 -19.80 -5.51
CA LEU A 31 -5.41 -20.08 -6.33
C LEU A 31 -6.01 -21.46 -5.99
N GLU A 32 -5.17 -22.49 -5.87
CA GLU A 32 -5.57 -23.84 -5.47
C GLU A 32 -6.27 -23.83 -4.10
N ASN A 33 -5.63 -23.27 -3.07
CA ASN A 33 -6.21 -23.15 -1.73
C ASN A 33 -7.53 -22.37 -1.71
N CYS A 34 -7.64 -21.33 -2.55
CA CYS A 34 -8.85 -20.54 -2.68
C CYS A 34 -10.00 -21.36 -3.28
N ILE A 35 -9.73 -22.07 -4.39
CA ILE A 35 -10.72 -22.92 -5.05
C ILE A 35 -11.12 -24.08 -4.14
N GLU A 36 -10.19 -24.72 -3.44
CA GLU A 36 -10.49 -25.78 -2.46
C GLU A 36 -11.46 -25.29 -1.38
N ARG A 37 -11.20 -24.11 -0.80
CA ARG A 37 -12.11 -23.50 0.18
C ARG A 37 -13.47 -23.16 -0.41
N ALA A 38 -13.51 -22.64 -1.64
CA ALA A 38 -14.76 -22.31 -2.31
C ALA A 38 -15.61 -23.57 -2.59
N VAL A 39 -14.98 -24.68 -2.98
CA VAL A 39 -15.64 -25.99 -3.17
C VAL A 39 -16.18 -26.54 -1.84
N LEU A 40 -15.43 -26.39 -0.74
CA LEU A 40 -15.89 -26.79 0.59
C LEU A 40 -17.14 -26.00 1.02
N LEU A 41 -17.13 -24.69 0.81
CA LEU A 41 -18.21 -23.77 1.18
C LEU A 41 -19.42 -23.84 0.25
N ALA A 42 -19.21 -24.23 -1.02
CA ALA A 42 -20.29 -24.43 -1.96
C ALA A 42 -21.23 -25.52 -1.43
N SER A 43 -22.47 -25.10 -1.12
CA SER A 43 -23.52 -25.99 -0.66
C SER A 43 -24.36 -26.55 -1.83
N GLY A 44 -23.86 -26.41 -3.07
CA GLY A 44 -24.53 -26.84 -4.29
C GLY A 44 -23.55 -27.03 -5.45
N ASN A 45 -24.09 -27.02 -6.68
CA ASN A 45 -23.35 -27.31 -7.90
C ASN A 45 -22.60 -26.08 -8.49
N SER A 46 -22.61 -24.94 -7.78
CA SER A 46 -22.03 -23.67 -8.23
C SER A 46 -21.13 -22.99 -7.20
N ILE A 47 -20.00 -22.45 -7.68
CA ILE A 47 -19.18 -21.47 -6.95
C ILE A 47 -19.64 -20.06 -7.32
N ASP A 48 -20.41 -19.48 -6.42
CA ASP A 48 -20.77 -18.08 -6.40
C ASP A 48 -19.73 -17.21 -5.67
N SER A 49 -19.81 -15.90 -5.88
CA SER A 49 -18.81 -14.95 -5.39
C SER A 49 -18.71 -14.94 -3.86
N TRP A 50 -19.82 -15.20 -3.17
CA TRP A 50 -19.86 -15.30 -1.70
C TRP A 50 -19.17 -16.55 -1.14
N HIS A 51 -18.85 -17.56 -1.97
CA HIS A 51 -18.05 -18.71 -1.55
C HIS A 51 -16.53 -18.43 -1.64
N LEU A 52 -16.12 -17.37 -2.34
CA LEU A 52 -14.71 -16.97 -2.41
C LEU A 52 -14.29 -16.29 -1.10
N PRO A 53 -13.00 -16.30 -0.73
CA PRO A 53 -12.51 -15.58 0.44
C PRO A 53 -12.82 -14.08 0.37
N PRO A 54 -13.01 -13.39 1.52
CA PRO A 54 -13.33 -11.96 1.58
C PRO A 54 -12.37 -11.08 0.78
N THR A 55 -11.11 -11.48 0.69
CA THR A 55 -10.04 -10.81 -0.08
C THR A 55 -10.35 -10.73 -1.58
N LEU A 56 -11.13 -11.66 -2.13
CA LEU A 56 -11.61 -11.68 -3.51
C LEU A 56 -13.02 -11.09 -3.67
N GLN A 57 -13.83 -11.13 -2.61
CA GLN A 57 -15.17 -10.55 -2.60
C GLN A 57 -15.14 -9.01 -2.61
N MET A 58 -14.09 -8.42 -2.04
CA MET A 58 -13.84 -6.99 -2.17
C MET A 58 -13.53 -6.68 -3.63
N LYS A 59 -14.53 -6.19 -4.38
CA LYS A 59 -14.31 -5.52 -5.66
C LYS A 59 -13.12 -4.57 -5.48
N PRO A 60 -12.11 -4.60 -6.35
CA PRO A 60 -11.03 -3.64 -6.28
C PRO A 60 -11.63 -2.27 -6.63
N ALA A 61 -12.07 -1.54 -5.60
CA ALA A 61 -12.32 -0.11 -5.70
C ALA A 61 -10.95 0.55 -5.89
N GLY A 62 -10.49 0.52 -7.14
CA GLY A 62 -9.13 0.89 -7.49
C GLY A 62 -8.14 -0.20 -7.08
N MET A 63 -7.39 -0.67 -8.06
CA MET A 63 -6.16 -1.42 -7.84
C MET A 63 -5.16 -0.53 -7.08
N GLN A 64 -5.31 -0.42 -5.75
CA GLN A 64 -4.23 0.05 -4.91
C GLN A 64 -3.38 -1.17 -4.59
N SER A 65 -2.13 -1.11 -5.01
CA SER A 65 -1.05 -2.03 -4.69
C SER A 65 -0.95 -2.29 -3.18
N VAL A 66 -1.78 -3.22 -2.66
CA VAL A 66 -1.72 -3.67 -1.28
C VAL A 66 -0.63 -4.75 -1.20
N SER A 67 0.63 -4.33 -1.12
CA SER A 67 1.66 -5.02 -0.31
C SER A 67 3.03 -4.31 -0.33
N ARG A 68 3.38 -3.57 -1.40
CA ARG A 68 4.56 -2.67 -1.38
C ARG A 68 4.26 -1.32 -0.72
N GLY A 69 3.03 -0.84 -0.87
CA GLY A 69 2.61 0.47 -0.40
C GLY A 69 2.62 0.63 1.12
N LYS A 70 2.38 -0.41 1.92
CA LYS A 70 2.26 -0.24 3.39
C LYS A 70 3.59 0.11 4.05
N MET A 71 4.66 -0.64 3.77
CA MET A 71 5.98 -0.34 4.32
C MET A 71 6.57 0.93 3.72
N GLU A 72 6.52 1.08 2.40
CA GLU A 72 7.05 2.27 1.73
C GLU A 72 6.31 3.55 2.14
N ALA A 73 4.99 3.50 2.36
CA ALA A 73 4.22 4.64 2.87
C ALA A 73 4.55 4.95 4.33
N LEU A 74 4.70 3.95 5.20
CA LEU A 74 5.10 4.16 6.60
C LEU A 74 6.50 4.78 6.69
N VAL A 75 7.45 4.27 5.92
CA VAL A 75 8.81 4.84 5.82
C VAL A 75 8.75 6.27 5.28
N SER A 76 7.97 6.51 4.22
CA SER A 76 7.85 7.85 3.63
C SER A 76 7.20 8.85 4.60
N ALA A 77 6.19 8.43 5.36
CA ALA A 77 5.55 9.25 6.39
C ALA A 77 6.55 9.59 7.51
N PHE A 78 7.27 8.59 8.01
CA PHE A 78 8.27 8.80 9.05
C PHE A 78 9.42 9.70 8.60
N GLU A 79 9.94 9.49 7.38
CA GLU A 79 10.96 10.35 6.78
C GLU A 79 10.46 11.79 6.61
N ARG A 80 9.20 11.97 6.18
CA ARG A 80 8.58 13.29 6.03
C ARG A 80 8.50 14.03 7.36
N ASP A 81 8.10 13.34 8.43
CA ASP A 81 7.99 13.93 9.77
C ASP A 81 9.37 14.34 10.29
N LEU A 82 10.37 13.47 10.19
CA LEU A 82 11.76 13.78 10.59
C LEU A 82 12.33 15.01 9.86
N ILE A 83 12.13 15.08 8.54
CA ILE A 83 12.61 16.22 7.74
C ILE A 83 11.87 17.49 8.12
N THR A 84 10.57 17.39 8.37
CA THR A 84 9.75 18.53 8.78
C THR A 84 10.20 19.09 10.13
N ASP A 85 10.44 18.23 11.11
CA ASP A 85 10.88 18.65 12.44
C ASP A 85 12.31 19.23 12.41
N ALA A 86 13.23 18.58 11.69
CA ALA A 86 14.57 19.12 11.50
C ALA A 86 14.55 20.51 10.84
N LEU A 87 13.65 20.72 9.85
CA LEU A 87 13.48 22.02 9.19
C LEU A 87 12.86 23.08 10.12
N LYS A 88 11.97 22.71 11.05
CA LYS A 88 11.46 23.63 12.07
C LYS A 88 12.57 24.10 13.00
N ASP A 89 13.38 23.17 13.51
CA ASP A 89 14.45 23.45 14.48
C ASP A 89 15.50 24.41 13.93
N VAL A 90 15.84 24.26 12.64
CA VAL A 90 16.86 25.08 11.98
C VAL A 90 16.28 26.21 11.11
N ARG A 91 15.00 26.57 11.33
CA ARG A 91 14.30 27.68 10.65
C ARG A 91 14.38 27.62 9.13
N GLY A 92 14.15 26.45 8.56
CA GLY A 92 14.14 26.21 7.11
C GLY A 92 15.52 26.11 6.45
N ASN A 93 16.61 26.08 7.22
CA ASN A 93 17.97 25.90 6.68
C ASN A 93 18.25 24.42 6.35
N GLN A 94 18.07 24.04 5.08
CA GLN A 94 18.30 22.67 4.62
C GLN A 94 19.73 22.14 4.87
N SER A 95 20.75 23.00 4.84
CA SER A 95 22.13 22.57 5.12
C SER A 95 22.31 22.19 6.58
N GLN A 96 21.66 22.91 7.50
CA GLN A 96 21.70 22.57 8.92
C GLN A 96 20.80 21.37 9.24
N ALA A 97 19.63 21.27 8.60
CA ALA A 97 18.75 20.10 8.74
C ALA A 97 19.45 18.81 8.28
N ALA A 98 20.22 18.89 7.20
CA ALA A 98 21.05 17.78 6.74
C ALA A 98 22.08 17.35 7.78
N ARG A 99 22.77 18.31 8.43
CA ARG A 99 23.72 18.02 9.51
C ARG A 99 23.04 17.39 10.72
N LEU A 100 21.88 17.91 11.12
CA LEU A 100 21.08 17.39 12.24
C LEU A 100 20.66 15.93 12.00
N LEU A 101 20.22 15.62 10.78
CA LEU A 101 19.77 14.29 10.38
C LEU A 101 20.91 13.36 9.91
N GLY A 102 22.18 13.79 10.04
CA GLY A 102 23.33 12.97 9.66
C GLY A 102 23.42 12.63 8.17
N THR A 103 22.92 13.52 7.30
CA THR A 103 22.85 13.32 5.84
C THR A 103 23.40 14.51 5.07
N THR A 104 23.24 14.51 3.73
CA THR A 104 23.72 15.60 2.86
C THR A 104 22.59 16.55 2.47
N LYS A 105 22.95 17.80 2.19
CA LYS A 105 22.00 18.81 1.67
C LYS A 105 21.28 18.31 0.41
N ARG A 106 21.97 17.60 -0.47
CA ARG A 106 21.40 17.04 -1.71
C ARG A 106 20.30 16.02 -1.43
N ILE A 107 20.49 15.16 -0.42
CA ILE A 107 19.48 14.18 0.00
C ILE A 107 18.27 14.89 0.60
N ILE A 108 18.48 15.87 1.49
CA ILE A 108 17.39 16.66 2.04
C ILE A 108 16.61 17.38 0.94
N GLN A 109 17.29 18.02 0.01
CA GLN A 109 16.65 18.73 -1.10
C GLN A 109 15.77 17.78 -1.92
N TYR A 110 16.33 16.63 -2.33
CA TYR A 110 15.57 15.60 -3.05
C TYR A 110 14.33 15.13 -2.27
N LYS A 111 14.45 14.89 -0.97
CA LYS A 111 13.33 14.42 -0.13
C LYS A 111 12.28 15.51 0.10
N VAL A 112 12.70 16.76 0.24
CA VAL A 112 11.81 17.93 0.33
C VAL A 112 10.97 18.06 -0.94
N ASP A 113 11.60 17.96 -2.12
CA ASP A 113 10.90 17.97 -3.40
C ASP A 113 9.97 16.75 -3.53
N LYS A 114 10.46 15.55 -3.19
CA LYS A 114 9.68 14.30 -3.22
C LYS A 114 8.43 14.35 -2.33
N TYR A 115 8.52 14.98 -1.17
CA TYR A 115 7.42 15.05 -0.19
C TYR A 115 6.62 16.35 -0.25
N GLY A 116 6.92 17.24 -1.21
CA GLY A 116 6.23 18.52 -1.37
C GLY A 116 6.36 19.44 -0.14
N ILE A 117 7.46 19.33 0.60
CA ILE A 117 7.74 20.19 1.74
C ILE A 117 8.25 21.53 1.21
N ASP A 118 7.75 22.65 1.73
CA ASP A 118 8.30 23.99 1.41
C ASP A 118 9.14 24.50 2.60
N PRO A 119 10.48 24.47 2.52
CA PRO A 119 11.37 24.90 3.60
C PRO A 119 11.21 26.37 3.95
N ARG A 120 10.71 27.20 3.02
CA ARG A 120 10.52 28.65 3.26
C ARG A 120 9.45 28.92 4.29
N ARG A 121 8.49 28.01 4.47
CA ARG A 121 7.43 28.11 5.49
C ARG A 121 7.98 28.10 6.92
N PHE A 122 9.13 27.47 7.13
CA PHE A 122 9.78 27.40 8.44
C PHE A 122 10.75 28.56 8.70
N ARG A 123 10.98 29.43 7.72
CA ARG A 123 11.78 30.64 7.92
C ARG A 123 10.91 31.64 8.67
N THR A 124 11.23 31.90 9.94
CA THR A 124 10.66 33.05 10.65
C THR A 124 10.95 34.29 9.82
N LYS A 125 9.90 35.05 9.45
CA LYS A 125 10.09 36.40 8.91
C LYS A 125 10.85 37.19 9.96
N VAL A 126 12.15 37.42 9.74
CA VAL A 126 12.88 38.43 10.50
C VAL A 126 12.17 39.72 10.18
N ASN A 127 11.40 40.21 11.14
CA ASN A 127 10.78 41.52 11.08
C ASN A 127 11.93 42.51 10.98
N SER A 128 12.15 43.08 9.79
CA SER A 128 12.94 44.30 9.63
C SER A 128 12.25 45.37 10.48
N ARG A 129 12.79 45.65 11.66
CA ARG A 129 12.44 46.81 12.47
C ARG A 129 13.72 47.57 12.79
N ASN A 130 13.69 48.82 12.34
CA ASN A 130 14.61 49.96 12.52
C ASN A 130 16.00 49.86 11.89
#